data_AF-N8WAR6-F1
#
_entry.id   AF-N8WAR6-F1
#
_cell.length_a   1.000
_cell.length_b   1.000
_cell.length_c   1.000
_cell.angle_alpha   90.00
_cell.angle_beta   90.00
_cell.angle_gamma   90.00
#
_symmetry.space_group_name_H-M   'P 1'
#
loop_
_entity.id
_entity.type
_entity.pdbx_description
1 polymer ?
#
loop_
_entity_poly.entity_id
_entity_poly.type
_entity_poly.pdbx_seq_one_letter_code
_entity_poly.pdbx_strand_id
1 'polypeptide(L)'
;MQEVIDYIGSKKEDFGQHPFFELLFDDELPVSNKLSFMPYMAYFIMSFGDINKYVLPFKSPKDNYEIAINLHAKEDEKHWNWYLEDLQSLNFDKKRAFTDVLETLWSDDFSASRELTYKLVSLIHNQSAIYRYVVVEVMEATGDVTFTYLEKMSAKLDVTLNFIGELHLSRETGHLILSDVNVFESLRLNEQEREDFKKVVDACFDAFHTFMDQLYLNIKQGRQL
;
A
#
# COMPACT_ATOMS: atom_id res chain seq x y z
N MET A 1 -5.34 -22.21 -3.83
CA MET A 1 -4.79 -20.96 -3.30
C MET A 1 -3.32 -20.82 -3.67
N GLN A 2 -2.46 -21.80 -3.38
CA GLN A 2 -1.01 -21.72 -3.63
C GLN A 2 -0.61 -21.14 -5.00
N GLU A 3 -1.18 -21.61 -6.10
CA GLU A 3 -0.84 -21.09 -7.44
C GLU A 3 -1.13 -19.58 -7.60
N VAL A 4 -2.17 -19.06 -6.94
CA VAL A 4 -2.48 -17.62 -6.94
C VAL A 4 -1.44 -16.87 -6.10
N ILE A 5 -1.02 -17.42 -4.96
CA ILE A 5 0.03 -16.84 -4.11
C ILE A 5 1.39 -16.82 -4.83
N ASP A 6 1.74 -17.92 -5.51
CA ASP A 6 2.96 -17.99 -6.32
C ASP A 6 2.92 -16.95 -7.45
N TYR A 7 1.74 -16.72 -8.05
CA TYR A 7 1.55 -15.68 -9.05
C TYR A 7 1.70 -14.26 -8.47
N ILE A 8 1.15 -14.01 -7.27
CA ILE A 8 1.40 -12.75 -6.53
C ILE A 8 2.89 -12.58 -6.27
N GLY A 9 3.60 -13.64 -5.88
CA GLY A 9 5.06 -13.63 -5.69
C GLY A 9 5.81 -13.22 -6.95
N SER A 10 5.47 -13.79 -8.11
CA SER A 10 6.07 -13.40 -9.39
C SER A 10 5.79 -11.93 -9.75
N LYS A 11 4.57 -11.44 -9.48
CA LYS A 11 4.21 -10.04 -9.72
C LYS A 11 4.89 -9.08 -8.74
N LYS A 12 5.11 -9.51 -7.50
CA LYS A 12 5.88 -8.78 -6.49
C LYS A 12 7.33 -8.57 -6.94
N GLU A 13 7.96 -9.60 -7.52
CA GLU A 13 9.32 -9.49 -8.07
C GLU A 13 9.41 -8.48 -9.22
N ASP A 14 8.42 -8.45 -10.11
CA ASP A 14 8.31 -7.47 -11.20
C ASP A 14 8.09 -6.05 -10.66
N PHE A 15 7.15 -5.90 -9.71
CA PHE A 15 6.91 -4.63 -9.02
C PHE A 15 8.17 -4.09 -8.34
N GLY A 16 8.98 -4.93 -7.72
CA GLY A 16 10.26 -4.56 -7.10
C GLY A 16 11.31 -3.99 -8.06
N GLN A 17 11.14 -4.17 -9.37
CA GLN A 17 12.02 -3.60 -10.40
C GLN A 17 11.52 -2.24 -10.90
N HIS A 18 10.48 -1.66 -10.30
CA HIS A 18 9.94 -0.39 -10.73
C HIS A 18 10.98 0.75 -10.66
N PRO A 19 11.11 1.61 -11.70
CA PRO A 19 12.10 2.71 -11.74
C PRO A 19 12.01 3.70 -10.57
N PHE A 20 10.84 3.79 -9.93
CA PHE A 20 10.65 4.53 -8.68
C PHE A 20 11.65 4.11 -7.61
N PHE A 21 11.84 2.82 -7.40
CA PHE A 21 12.73 2.32 -6.35
C PHE A 21 14.19 2.63 -6.63
N GLU A 22 14.63 2.50 -7.88
CA GLU A 22 15.99 2.89 -8.28
C GLU A 22 16.26 4.38 -8.05
N LEU A 23 15.26 5.24 -8.34
CA LEU A 23 15.38 6.69 -8.18
C LEU A 23 15.68 7.11 -6.72
N LEU A 24 15.22 6.35 -5.73
CA LEU A 24 15.49 6.63 -4.31
C LEU A 24 16.98 6.48 -3.94
N PHE A 25 17.77 5.79 -4.77
CA PHE A 25 19.20 5.55 -4.56
C PHE A 25 20.09 6.32 -5.55
N ASP A 26 19.52 7.23 -6.34
CA ASP A 26 20.27 8.09 -7.25
C ASP A 26 21.11 9.12 -6.48
N ASP A 27 22.43 8.97 -6.42
CA ASP A 27 23.33 9.84 -5.64
C ASP A 27 23.39 11.29 -6.17
N GLU A 28 22.97 11.54 -7.41
CA GLU A 28 22.91 12.88 -7.98
C GLU A 28 21.63 13.64 -7.57
N LEU A 29 20.63 12.94 -7.02
CA LEU A 29 19.39 13.54 -6.56
C LEU A 29 19.47 13.94 -5.08
N PRO A 30 19.25 15.22 -4.73
CA PRO A 30 19.24 15.65 -3.33
C PRO A 30 18.20 14.87 -2.51
N VAL A 31 18.54 14.57 -1.26
CA VAL A 31 17.64 13.84 -0.33
C VAL A 31 16.26 14.50 -0.21
N SER A 32 16.19 15.83 -0.17
CA SER A 32 14.92 16.57 -0.15
C SER A 32 14.03 16.28 -1.36
N ASN A 33 14.65 16.05 -2.53
CA ASN A 33 13.92 15.71 -3.75
C ASN A 33 13.53 14.23 -3.74
N LYS A 34 14.40 13.34 -3.22
CA LYS A 34 14.06 11.93 -3.02
C LYS A 34 12.85 11.75 -2.11
N LEU A 35 12.67 12.62 -1.11
CA LEU A 35 11.55 12.57 -0.16
C LEU A 35 10.31 13.36 -0.62
N SER A 36 10.36 14.05 -1.76
CA SER A 36 9.25 14.91 -2.20
C SER A 36 8.00 14.13 -2.64
N PHE A 37 8.11 12.82 -2.85
CA PHE A 37 6.95 11.95 -3.09
C PHE A 37 6.06 11.78 -1.86
N MET A 38 6.60 11.96 -0.64
CA MET A 38 5.91 11.61 0.60
C MET A 38 4.49 12.22 0.65
N PRO A 39 4.29 13.54 0.44
CA PRO A 39 2.94 14.10 0.43
C PRO A 39 2.01 13.54 -0.66
N TYR A 40 2.54 13.12 -1.82
CA TYR A 40 1.73 12.57 -2.92
C TYR A 40 1.15 11.19 -2.60
N MET A 41 1.63 10.53 -1.55
CA MET A 41 1.03 9.30 -1.02
C MET A 41 -0.19 9.59 -0.13
N ALA A 42 -0.40 10.84 0.31
CA ALA A 42 -1.32 11.17 1.40
C ALA A 42 -2.73 10.61 1.17
N TYR A 43 -3.30 10.82 -0.01
CA TYR A 43 -4.67 10.36 -0.26
C TYR A 43 -4.77 8.83 -0.12
N PHE A 44 -3.82 8.10 -0.69
CA PHE A 44 -3.82 6.64 -0.61
C PHE A 44 -3.62 6.17 0.84
N ILE A 45 -2.62 6.68 1.57
CA ILE A 45 -2.34 6.22 2.95
C ILE A 45 -3.50 6.51 3.90
N MET A 46 -4.10 7.70 3.81
CA MET A 46 -5.27 8.03 4.63
C MET A 46 -6.46 7.13 4.25
N SER A 47 -6.65 6.89 2.95
CA SER A 47 -7.72 6.00 2.46
C SER A 47 -7.45 4.52 2.71
N PHE A 48 -6.20 4.10 2.87
CA PHE A 48 -5.85 2.74 3.25
C PHE A 48 -6.33 2.44 4.67
N GLY A 49 -6.21 3.43 5.58
CA GLY A 49 -6.86 3.37 6.88
C GLY A 49 -8.39 3.19 6.77
N ASP A 50 -9.03 3.92 5.85
CA ASP A 50 -10.47 3.78 5.59
C ASP A 50 -10.85 2.43 4.94
N ILE A 51 -10.04 1.90 4.03
CA ILE A 51 -10.24 0.57 3.44
C ILE A 51 -10.24 -0.48 4.55
N ASN A 52 -9.23 -0.46 5.42
CA ASN A 52 -9.10 -1.35 6.56
C ASN A 52 -10.21 -1.19 7.60
N LYS A 53 -10.70 0.03 7.81
CA LYS A 53 -11.74 0.30 8.81
C LYS A 53 -13.17 0.06 8.33
N TYR A 54 -13.46 0.40 7.07
CA TYR A 54 -14.83 0.52 6.57
C TYR A 54 -15.17 -0.43 5.43
N VAL A 55 -14.18 -0.96 4.70
CA VAL A 55 -14.40 -1.73 3.46
C VAL A 55 -14.06 -3.21 3.66
N LEU A 56 -12.88 -3.51 4.20
CA LEU A 56 -12.39 -4.87 4.45
C LEU A 56 -13.17 -5.64 5.53
N PRO A 57 -13.61 -5.04 6.64
CA PRO A 57 -14.24 -5.81 7.71
C PRO A 57 -15.63 -6.34 7.35
N PHE A 58 -15.93 -7.54 7.82
CA PHE A 58 -17.26 -8.11 7.88
C PHE A 58 -17.93 -7.67 9.19
N LYS A 59 -19.11 -7.03 9.09
CA LYS A 59 -19.87 -6.54 10.26
C LYS A 59 -20.27 -7.65 11.25
N SER A 60 -20.46 -8.86 10.74
CA SER A 60 -20.83 -10.04 11.54
C SER A 60 -20.11 -11.25 10.95
N PRO A 61 -18.82 -11.44 11.29
CA PRO A 61 -18.01 -12.49 10.70
C PRO A 61 -18.58 -13.86 11.10
N LYS A 62 -18.77 -14.74 10.13
CA LYS A 62 -19.48 -16.04 10.31
C LYS A 62 -18.57 -17.26 10.27
N ASP A 63 -17.33 -17.10 9.83
CA ASP A 63 -16.34 -18.18 9.76
C ASP A 63 -14.92 -17.67 10.03
N ASN A 64 -13.96 -18.59 10.08
CA ASN A 64 -12.56 -18.25 10.36
C ASN A 64 -11.92 -17.39 9.26
N TYR A 65 -12.42 -17.43 8.01
CA TYR A 65 -11.89 -16.61 6.93
C TYR A 65 -12.27 -15.15 7.12
N GLU A 66 -13.53 -14.87 7.43
CA GLU A 66 -14.00 -13.51 7.71
C GLU A 66 -13.39 -12.96 9.01
N ILE A 67 -13.18 -13.81 10.03
CA ILE A 67 -12.47 -13.42 11.26
C ILE A 67 -11.03 -13.03 10.95
N ALA A 68 -10.30 -13.82 10.15
CA ALA A 68 -8.93 -13.52 9.77
C ALA A 68 -8.83 -12.14 9.08
N ILE A 69 -9.70 -11.88 8.09
CA ILE A 69 -9.75 -10.58 7.41
C ILE A 69 -9.99 -9.43 8.39
N ASN A 70 -10.92 -9.58 9.34
CA ASN A 70 -11.21 -8.53 10.32
C ASN A 70 -10.02 -8.25 11.26
N LEU A 71 -9.26 -9.28 11.63
CA LEU A 71 -8.10 -9.13 12.53
C LEU A 71 -6.98 -8.35 11.85
N HIS A 72 -6.60 -8.77 10.64
CA HIS A 72 -5.60 -8.05 9.85
C HIS A 72 -6.04 -6.61 9.59
N ALA A 73 -7.28 -6.40 9.15
CA ALA A 73 -7.78 -5.04 8.90
C ALA A 73 -7.76 -4.15 10.16
N LYS A 74 -7.87 -4.74 11.35
CA LYS A 74 -7.81 -4.01 12.62
C LYS A 74 -6.40 -3.57 12.99
N GLU A 75 -5.38 -4.31 12.57
CA GLU A 75 -3.97 -3.98 12.75
C GLU A 75 -3.61 -2.75 11.91
N ASP A 76 -3.93 -2.82 10.62
CA ASP A 76 -3.49 -1.87 9.61
C ASP A 76 -4.27 -0.55 9.58
N GLU A 77 -5.50 -0.50 10.14
CA GLU A 77 -6.34 0.73 10.11
C GLU A 77 -5.67 1.96 10.76
N LYS A 78 -4.54 1.79 11.45
CA LYS A 78 -3.85 2.83 12.24
C LYS A 78 -2.48 3.23 11.72
N HIS A 79 -1.93 2.58 10.70
CA HIS A 79 -0.56 2.87 10.24
C HIS A 79 -0.41 4.30 9.68
N TRP A 80 -1.51 4.93 9.25
CA TRP A 80 -1.53 6.34 8.83
C TRP A 80 -1.07 7.32 9.92
N ASN A 81 -1.12 6.96 11.21
CA ASN A 81 -0.61 7.83 12.27
C ASN A 81 0.91 8.04 12.13
N TRP A 82 1.65 6.95 11.86
CA TRP A 82 3.10 7.03 11.63
C TRP A 82 3.42 7.87 10.40
N TYR A 83 2.59 7.80 9.36
CA TYR A 83 2.78 8.61 8.16
C TYR A 83 2.67 10.11 8.46
N LEU A 84 1.72 10.52 9.30
CA LEU A 84 1.63 11.93 9.71
C LEU A 84 2.83 12.37 10.57
N GLU A 85 3.31 11.50 11.46
CA GLU A 85 4.52 11.76 12.25
C GLU A 85 5.76 11.98 11.36
N ASP A 86 5.88 11.18 10.29
CA ASP A 86 6.97 11.33 9.31
C ASP A 86 6.84 12.64 8.53
N LEU A 87 5.63 13.00 8.07
CA LEU A 87 5.41 14.29 7.40
C LEU A 87 5.78 15.48 8.29
N GLN A 88 5.49 15.40 9.59
CA GLN A 88 5.88 16.43 10.56
C GLN A 88 7.40 16.49 10.72
N SER A 89 8.04 15.33 10.89
CA SER A 89 9.49 15.21 11.07
C SER A 89 10.28 15.69 9.85
N LEU A 90 9.70 15.52 8.66
CA LEU A 90 10.25 15.99 7.38
C LEU A 90 9.82 17.41 7.00
N ASN A 91 9.11 18.13 7.89
CA ASN A 91 8.65 19.51 7.68
C ASN A 91 7.72 19.69 6.46
N PHE A 92 6.89 18.68 6.16
CA PHE A 92 5.80 18.75 5.19
C PHE A 92 4.47 19.25 5.80
N ASP A 93 4.35 19.33 7.13
CA ASP A 93 3.17 19.86 7.85
C ASP A 93 3.11 21.41 7.84
N LYS A 94 3.05 21.99 6.64
CA LYS A 94 2.98 23.45 6.45
C LYS A 94 1.54 23.95 6.56
N LYS A 95 1.34 25.10 7.21
CA LYS A 95 0.04 25.78 7.23
C LYS A 95 -0.36 26.26 5.82
N ARG A 96 -1.56 25.88 5.37
CA ARG A 96 -2.16 26.31 4.09
C ARG A 96 -3.63 26.64 4.28
N ALA A 97 -4.22 27.41 3.36
CA ALA A 97 -5.67 27.59 3.36
C ALA A 97 -6.35 26.25 3.07
N PHE A 98 -7.49 26.00 3.72
CA PHE A 98 -8.20 24.72 3.56
C PHE A 98 -8.57 24.45 2.08
N THR A 99 -8.96 25.49 1.34
CA THR A 99 -9.23 25.39 -0.10
C THR A 99 -8.01 24.94 -0.89
N ASP A 100 -6.82 25.48 -0.59
CA ASP A 100 -5.59 25.11 -1.29
C ASP A 100 -5.23 23.63 -1.04
N VAL A 101 -5.49 23.13 0.16
CA VAL A 101 -5.29 21.71 0.51
C VAL A 101 -6.24 20.83 -0.31
N LEU A 102 -7.52 21.20 -0.40
CA LEU A 102 -8.49 20.46 -1.22
C LEU A 102 -8.12 20.49 -2.71
N GLU A 103 -7.79 21.66 -3.25
CA GLU A 103 -7.35 21.79 -4.65
C GLU A 103 -6.11 20.94 -4.93
N THR A 104 -5.16 20.90 -3.99
CA THR A 104 -3.97 20.06 -4.10
C THR A 104 -4.33 18.58 -4.11
N LEU A 105 -5.10 18.11 -3.12
CA LEU A 105 -5.46 16.69 -2.99
C LEU A 105 -6.33 16.19 -4.15
N TRP A 106 -7.08 17.07 -4.81
CA TRP A 106 -7.91 16.76 -5.98
C TRP A 106 -7.26 17.11 -7.33
N SER A 107 -6.04 17.65 -7.33
CA SER A 107 -5.30 17.90 -8.56
C SER A 107 -4.93 16.61 -9.30
N ASP A 108 -4.51 16.75 -10.56
CA ASP A 108 -4.06 15.63 -11.39
C ASP A 108 -2.76 15.00 -10.86
N ASP A 109 -1.97 15.75 -10.09
CA ASP A 109 -0.70 15.27 -9.52
C ASP A 109 -0.90 14.19 -8.44
N PHE A 110 -2.12 14.09 -7.93
CA PHE A 110 -2.57 13.11 -6.94
C PHE A 110 -3.54 12.08 -7.54
N SER A 111 -3.86 12.15 -8.83
CA SER A 111 -4.92 11.33 -9.43
C SER A 111 -4.71 9.83 -9.23
N ALA A 112 -3.50 9.32 -9.43
CA ALA A 112 -3.21 7.89 -9.34
C ALA A 112 -3.40 7.37 -7.91
N SER A 113 -3.09 8.18 -6.89
CA SER A 113 -3.36 7.82 -5.49
C SER A 113 -4.87 7.65 -5.21
N ARG A 114 -5.73 8.47 -5.84
CA ARG A 114 -7.19 8.36 -5.73
C ARG A 114 -7.73 7.17 -6.52
N GLU A 115 -7.26 7.01 -7.76
CA GLU A 115 -7.67 5.91 -8.64
C GLU A 115 -7.30 4.55 -8.08
N LEU A 116 -6.11 4.43 -7.47
CA LEU A 116 -5.69 3.24 -6.72
C LEU A 116 -6.71 2.91 -5.61
N THR A 117 -7.05 3.89 -4.77
CA THR A 117 -8.08 3.70 -3.73
C THR A 117 -9.40 3.22 -4.32
N TYR A 118 -9.89 3.85 -5.38
CA TYR A 118 -11.17 3.46 -6.00
C TYR A 118 -11.12 2.06 -6.59
N LYS A 119 -10.01 1.69 -7.22
CA LYS A 119 -9.79 0.34 -7.75
C LYS A 119 -9.85 -0.69 -6.63
N LEU A 120 -9.08 -0.50 -5.55
CA LEU A 120 -9.07 -1.43 -4.42
C LEU A 120 -10.46 -1.56 -3.79
N VAL A 121 -11.16 -0.46 -3.55
CA VAL A 121 -12.55 -0.49 -3.05
C VAL A 121 -13.46 -1.27 -3.98
N SER A 122 -13.35 -1.07 -5.30
CA SER A 122 -14.17 -1.81 -6.28
C SER A 122 -13.91 -3.32 -6.29
N LEU A 123 -12.66 -3.74 -6.01
CA LEU A 123 -12.25 -5.13 -5.95
C LEU A 123 -12.60 -5.81 -4.62
N ILE A 124 -12.82 -5.04 -3.55
CA ILE A 124 -13.12 -5.55 -2.20
C ILE A 124 -14.62 -5.52 -1.90
N HIS A 125 -15.32 -4.47 -2.33
CA HIS A 125 -16.69 -4.20 -1.91
C HIS A 125 -17.65 -5.32 -2.32
N ASN A 126 -18.49 -5.76 -1.35
CA ASN A 126 -19.43 -6.88 -1.50
C ASN A 126 -18.81 -8.22 -1.94
N GLN A 127 -17.50 -8.38 -1.82
CA GLN A 127 -16.83 -9.64 -2.13
C GLN A 127 -16.74 -10.58 -0.93
N SER A 128 -16.57 -11.88 -1.23
CA SER A 128 -16.32 -12.93 -0.24
C SER A 128 -14.94 -12.79 0.41
N ALA A 129 -14.73 -13.48 1.55
CA ALA A 129 -13.46 -13.43 2.28
C ALA A 129 -12.25 -13.82 1.41
N ILE A 130 -12.41 -14.74 0.46
CA ILE A 130 -11.33 -15.21 -0.42
C ILE A 130 -10.90 -14.13 -1.42
N TYR A 131 -11.86 -13.38 -1.98
CA TYR A 131 -11.54 -12.25 -2.85
C TYR A 131 -10.86 -11.12 -2.07
N ARG A 132 -11.36 -10.80 -0.87
CA ARG A 132 -10.71 -9.81 0.00
C ARG A 132 -9.30 -10.25 0.38
N TYR A 133 -9.12 -11.54 0.70
CA TYR A 133 -7.83 -12.16 0.97
C TYR A 133 -6.85 -11.93 -0.18
N VAL A 134 -7.23 -12.26 -1.42
CA VAL A 134 -6.34 -12.06 -2.59
C VAL A 134 -5.95 -10.59 -2.78
N VAL A 135 -6.88 -9.66 -2.57
CA VAL A 135 -6.56 -8.22 -2.65
C VAL A 135 -5.62 -7.79 -1.52
N VAL A 136 -5.84 -8.28 -0.29
CA VAL A 136 -4.94 -8.04 0.85
C VAL A 136 -3.54 -8.56 0.56
N GLU A 137 -3.39 -9.79 0.09
CA GLU A 137 -2.06 -10.35 -0.22
C GLU A 137 -1.31 -9.54 -1.29
N VAL A 138 -2.02 -8.92 -2.25
CA VAL A 138 -1.37 -7.99 -3.19
C VAL A 138 -0.97 -6.68 -2.51
N MET A 139 -1.83 -6.11 -1.65
CA MET A 139 -1.48 -4.91 -0.87
C MET A 139 -0.25 -5.16 0.00
N GLU A 140 -0.21 -6.27 0.74
CA GLU A 140 0.94 -6.74 1.52
C GLU A 140 2.18 -6.90 0.65
N ALA A 141 2.06 -7.57 -0.50
CA ALA A 141 3.19 -7.79 -1.40
C ALA A 141 3.79 -6.47 -1.91
N THR A 142 2.95 -5.49 -2.26
CA THR A 142 3.41 -4.16 -2.70
C THR A 142 3.94 -3.31 -1.54
N GLY A 143 3.34 -3.43 -0.35
CA GLY A 143 3.79 -2.81 0.89
C GLY A 143 5.18 -3.27 1.28
N ASP A 144 5.39 -4.58 1.39
CA ASP A 144 6.68 -5.20 1.74
C ASP A 144 7.82 -4.72 0.82
N VAL A 145 7.60 -4.72 -0.50
CA VAL A 145 8.59 -4.21 -1.45
C VAL A 145 8.86 -2.72 -1.19
N THR A 146 7.80 -1.93 -1.09
CA THR A 146 7.91 -0.47 -0.95
C THR A 146 8.64 -0.11 0.33
N PHE A 147 8.20 -0.65 1.47
CA PHE A 147 8.80 -0.35 2.77
C PHE A 147 10.20 -0.94 2.90
N THR A 148 10.53 -2.07 2.27
CA THR A 148 11.91 -2.57 2.21
C THR A 148 12.87 -1.56 1.55
N TYR A 149 12.46 -0.92 0.44
CA TYR A 149 13.29 0.09 -0.20
C TYR A 149 13.32 1.40 0.59
N LEU A 150 12.18 1.81 1.14
CA LEU A 150 12.06 3.03 1.92
C LEU A 150 12.86 2.96 3.24
N GLU A 151 12.83 1.84 3.94
CA GLU A 151 13.62 1.59 5.15
C GLU A 151 15.12 1.75 4.86
N LYS A 152 15.62 1.08 3.82
CA LYS A 152 17.02 1.21 3.37
C LYS A 152 17.42 2.63 3.00
N MET A 153 16.52 3.38 2.38
CA MET A 153 16.77 4.79 2.02
C MET A 153 16.76 5.67 3.26
N SER A 154 15.77 5.50 4.14
CA SER A 154 15.57 6.29 5.36
C SER A 154 16.68 6.06 6.40
N ALA A 155 17.28 4.87 6.45
CA ALA A 155 18.43 4.56 7.31
C ALA A 155 19.68 5.43 7.04
N LYS A 156 19.73 6.13 5.91
CA LYS A 156 20.82 7.08 5.56
C LYS A 156 20.54 8.51 6.03
N LEU A 157 19.38 8.77 6.63
CA LEU A 157 18.97 10.09 7.10
C LEU A 157 19.40 10.31 8.56
N ASP A 158 19.64 11.57 8.92
CA ASP A 158 19.92 11.98 10.31
C ASP A 158 18.65 12.05 11.18
N VAL A 159 17.49 11.63 10.66
CA VAL A 159 16.19 11.63 11.34
C VAL A 159 15.62 10.22 11.35
N THR A 160 15.10 9.80 12.50
CA THR A 160 14.36 8.54 12.62
C THR A 160 12.92 8.76 12.19
N LEU A 161 12.44 7.90 11.29
CA LEU A 161 11.10 7.95 10.72
C LEU A 161 10.37 6.65 11.06
N ASN A 162 9.10 6.75 11.40
CA ASN A 162 8.27 5.64 11.87
C ASN A 162 7.59 4.90 10.72
N PHE A 163 7.10 5.63 9.71
CA PHE A 163 6.32 5.03 8.62
C PHE A 163 7.20 4.48 7.51
N ILE A 164 8.24 5.23 7.13
CA ILE A 164 9.19 4.79 6.09
C ILE A 164 10.48 4.18 6.65
N GLY A 165 10.60 4.07 7.98
CA GLY A 165 11.74 3.46 8.65
C GLY A 165 11.45 2.06 9.21
N GLU A 166 12.35 1.58 10.07
CA GLU A 166 12.34 0.20 10.59
C GLU A 166 11.04 -0.19 11.32
N LEU A 167 10.38 0.77 12.00
CA LEU A 167 9.22 0.48 12.82
C LEU A 167 8.11 -0.19 12.01
N HIS A 168 7.80 0.30 10.81
CA HIS A 168 6.69 -0.23 10.00
C HIS A 168 6.91 -1.70 9.64
N LEU A 169 8.06 -2.05 9.03
CA LEU A 169 8.40 -3.43 8.68
C LEU A 169 8.48 -4.35 9.91
N SER A 170 8.99 -3.85 11.04
CA SER A 170 9.06 -4.64 12.28
C SER A 170 7.66 -4.98 12.86
N ARG A 171 6.64 -4.24 12.42
CA ARG A 171 5.24 -4.39 12.83
C ARG A 171 4.39 -5.07 11.76
N GLU A 172 4.80 -5.09 10.50
CA GLU A 172 4.26 -5.96 9.43
C GLU A 172 4.63 -7.43 9.68
N THR A 173 4.20 -7.95 10.84
CA THR A 173 4.31 -9.37 11.19
C THR A 173 3.11 -10.18 10.71
N GLY A 174 2.13 -9.50 10.11
CA GLY A 174 0.76 -9.96 9.94
C GLY A 174 0.39 -10.42 8.53
N HIS A 175 1.02 -11.49 8.04
CA HIS A 175 0.25 -12.41 7.18
C HIS A 175 -1.06 -12.75 7.91
N LEU A 176 -2.16 -13.01 7.18
CA LEU A 176 -3.48 -13.38 7.73
C LEU A 176 -3.43 -14.70 8.54
N ILE A 177 -2.76 -14.66 9.68
CA ILE A 177 -2.37 -15.77 10.53
C ILE A 177 -3.32 -15.78 11.72
N LEU A 178 -4.15 -16.81 11.79
CA LEU A 178 -4.85 -17.17 13.01
C LEU A 178 -4.00 -18.25 13.69
N SER A 179 -3.44 -17.95 14.86
CA SER A 179 -2.71 -18.95 15.67
C SER A 179 -1.62 -19.72 14.89
N ASP A 180 -0.64 -19.01 14.35
CA ASP A 180 0.50 -19.53 13.56
C ASP A 180 0.14 -20.26 12.24
N VAL A 181 -1.12 -20.26 11.81
CA VAL A 181 -1.57 -20.89 10.55
C VAL A 181 -2.41 -19.91 9.71
N ASN A 182 -2.05 -19.76 8.44
CA ASN A 182 -2.89 -19.05 7.47
C ASN A 182 -4.04 -19.97 7.02
N VAL A 183 -5.27 -19.63 7.42
CA VAL A 183 -6.47 -20.45 7.15
C VAL A 183 -6.77 -20.61 5.66
N PHE A 184 -6.29 -19.70 4.80
CA PHE A 184 -6.53 -19.70 3.36
C PHE A 184 -5.61 -20.64 2.58
N GLU A 185 -4.47 -21.08 3.13
CA GLU A 185 -3.50 -21.96 2.44
C GLU A 185 -4.10 -23.30 2.02
N SER A 186 -4.98 -23.85 2.87
CA SER A 186 -5.65 -25.13 2.61
C SER A 186 -6.70 -25.05 1.48
N LEU A 187 -7.07 -23.85 1.04
CA LEU A 187 -8.17 -23.64 0.12
C LEU A 187 -7.84 -24.14 -1.29
N ARG A 188 -8.64 -25.09 -1.77
CA ARG A 188 -8.55 -25.66 -3.12
C ARG A 188 -9.46 -24.88 -4.06
N LEU A 189 -8.84 -24.34 -5.11
CA LEU A 189 -9.52 -23.58 -6.15
C LEU A 189 -9.64 -24.47 -7.39
N ASN A 190 -10.73 -24.37 -8.11
CA ASN A 190 -10.86 -24.92 -9.46
C ASN A 190 -10.14 -24.02 -10.48
N GLU A 191 -10.05 -24.46 -11.74
CA GLU A 191 -9.32 -23.75 -12.78
C GLU A 191 -9.89 -22.36 -13.08
N GLN A 192 -11.21 -22.25 -13.18
CA GLN A 192 -11.88 -20.97 -13.44
C GLN A 192 -11.64 -19.98 -12.30
N GLU A 193 -11.75 -20.42 -11.05
CA GLU A 193 -11.46 -19.59 -9.88
C GLU A 193 -10.02 -19.08 -9.88
N ARG A 194 -9.04 -19.94 -10.21
CA ARG A 194 -7.62 -19.53 -10.29
C ARG A 194 -7.42 -18.43 -11.33
N GLU A 195 -7.98 -18.59 -12.53
CA GLU A 195 -7.87 -17.59 -13.59
C GLU A 195 -8.59 -16.28 -13.24
N ASP A 196 -9.72 -16.34 -12.54
CA ASP A 196 -10.41 -15.14 -12.11
C ASP A 196 -9.64 -14.40 -11.01
N PHE A 197 -9.00 -15.12 -10.07
CA PHE A 197 -8.14 -14.48 -9.08
C PHE A 197 -6.86 -13.91 -9.70
N LYS A 198 -6.25 -14.54 -10.70
CA LYS A 198 -5.10 -13.96 -11.43
C LYS A 198 -5.46 -12.62 -12.07
N LYS A 199 -6.66 -12.47 -12.64
CA LYS A 199 -7.14 -11.17 -13.16
C LYS A 199 -7.31 -10.12 -12.07
N VAL A 200 -7.75 -10.51 -10.87
CA VAL A 200 -7.82 -9.60 -9.71
C VAL A 200 -6.42 -9.16 -9.30
N VAL A 201 -5.47 -10.10 -9.25
CA VAL A 201 -4.05 -9.82 -8.96
C VAL A 201 -3.47 -8.84 -9.97
N ASP A 202 -3.65 -9.11 -11.28
CA ASP A 202 -3.20 -8.21 -12.35
C ASP A 202 -3.79 -6.81 -12.19
N ALA A 203 -5.11 -6.71 -11.99
CA ALA A 203 -5.79 -5.42 -11.83
C ALA A 203 -5.32 -4.62 -10.60
N CYS A 204 -4.94 -5.29 -9.51
CA CYS A 204 -4.34 -4.65 -8.35
C CYS A 204 -2.92 -4.15 -8.67
N PHE A 205 -2.05 -5.01 -9.20
CA PHE A 205 -0.68 -4.63 -9.52
C PHE A 205 -0.62 -3.51 -10.56
N ASP A 206 -1.45 -3.53 -11.60
CA ASP A 206 -1.54 -2.46 -12.60
C ASP A 206 -1.86 -1.10 -11.96
N ALA A 207 -2.76 -1.08 -10.96
CA ALA A 207 -3.10 0.14 -10.24
C ALA A 207 -1.96 0.62 -9.35
N PHE A 208 -1.23 -0.29 -8.70
CA PHE A 208 -0.03 0.05 -7.94
C PHE A 208 1.11 0.54 -8.84
N HIS A 209 1.33 -0.06 -10.01
CA HIS A 209 2.29 0.44 -11.00
C HIS A 209 1.95 1.86 -11.44
N THR A 210 0.69 2.13 -11.77
CA THR A 210 0.22 3.48 -12.14
C THR A 210 0.47 4.49 -11.01
N PHE A 211 0.27 4.08 -9.75
CA PHE A 211 0.58 4.92 -8.60
C PHE A 211 2.08 5.19 -8.49
N MET A 212 2.93 4.17 -8.63
CA MET A 212 4.39 4.33 -8.57
C MET A 212 4.95 5.16 -9.74
N ASP A 213 4.36 5.06 -10.92
CA ASP A 213 4.66 5.93 -12.07
C ASP A 213 4.41 7.40 -11.73
N GLN A 214 3.28 7.73 -11.11
CA GLN A 214 2.97 9.09 -10.70
C GLN A 214 3.96 9.62 -9.65
N LEU A 215 4.31 8.81 -8.64
CA LEU A 215 5.32 9.19 -7.66
C LEU A 215 6.69 9.43 -8.31
N TYR A 216 7.11 8.55 -9.22
CA TYR A 216 8.35 8.69 -9.99
C TYR A 216 8.37 9.99 -10.82
N LEU A 217 7.29 10.27 -11.55
CA LEU A 217 7.16 11.47 -12.38
C LEU A 217 7.18 12.75 -11.53
N ASN A 218 6.51 12.76 -10.38
CA ASN A 218 6.48 13.91 -9.48
C ASN A 218 7.88 14.26 -8.96
N ILE A 219 8.69 13.24 -8.60
CA ILE A 219 10.10 13.44 -8.23
C ILE A 219 10.91 13.96 -9.42
N LYS A 220 10.85 13.30 -10.59
CA LYS A 220 11.65 13.67 -11.78
C LYS A 220 11.34 15.07 -12.29
N GLN A 221 10.10 15.53 -12.18
CA GLN A 221 9.68 16.87 -12.57
C GLN A 221 9.98 17.93 -11.50
N GLY A 222 10.54 17.53 -10.35
CA GLY A 222 10.90 18.43 -9.26
C GLY A 222 9.69 19.08 -8.60
N ARG A 223 8.52 18.41 -8.60
CA ARG A 223 7.31 18.96 -7.99
C ARG A 223 7.46 19.00 -6.47
N GLN A 224 6.99 20.10 -5.87
CA GLN A 224 7.05 20.33 -4.42
C GLN A 224 5.74 21.00 -3.96
N LEU A 225 5.36 20.75 -2.70
CA LEU A 225 4.18 21.31 -2.04
C LEU A 225 4.51 22.43 -1.03
#